data_AF-A0A930WD94-F1
#
_entry.id   AF-A0A930WD94-F1
#
_cell.length_a   1.000
_cell.length_b   1.000
_cell.length_c   1.000
_cell.angle_alpha   90.00
_cell.angle_beta   90.00
_cell.angle_gamma   90.00
#
_symmetry.space_group_name_H-M   'P 1'
#
loop_
_entity.id
_entity.type
_entity.pdbx_description
1 polymer ?
#
loop_
_entity_poly.entity_id
_entity_poly.type
_entity_poly.pdbx_seq_one_letter_code
_entity_poly.pdbx_strand_id
1 'polypeptide(L)'
;QTFYNHFHDIYELVEWIYLNEAHITLGENISYENWQDALEALFQYMDDNRNFVLNTYRSVSKENVERLLQREVERFLTDLIFNEINVSGAEAEQVQFSIEFYTYALVGVGLDWISRQMPGTAKELVEKIEQVMIGTIVARISQ
;
A
#
# COMPACT_ATOMS: atom_id res chain seq x y z
N GLN A 1 5.11 -12.95 30.89
CA GLN A 1 5.91 -12.45 29.76
C GLN A 1 5.31 -11.11 29.36
N THR A 2 6.05 -10.02 29.50
CA THR A 2 5.51 -8.65 29.47
C THR A 2 5.73 -7.98 28.11
N PHE A 3 4.80 -7.08 27.76
CA PHE A 3 4.74 -6.22 26.57
C PHE A 3 6.11 -5.68 26.08
N TYR A 4 6.99 -5.28 26.99
CA TYR A 4 8.30 -4.68 26.71
C TYR A 4 9.40 -5.64 26.22
N ASN A 5 9.17 -6.96 26.25
CA ASN A 5 10.20 -7.92 25.80
C ASN A 5 10.24 -8.14 24.29
N HIS A 6 9.25 -7.61 23.55
CA HIS A 6 9.15 -7.78 22.09
C HIS A 6 9.05 -6.46 21.32
N PHE A 7 8.68 -5.35 21.99
CA PHE A 7 8.52 -4.04 21.37
C PHE A 7 9.15 -2.96 22.24
N HIS A 8 9.99 -2.13 21.64
CA HIS A 8 10.68 -1.01 22.27
C HIS A 8 9.71 0.13 22.60
N ASP A 9 8.63 0.28 21.82
CA ASP A 9 7.55 1.23 22.06
C ASP A 9 6.22 0.81 21.39
N ILE A 10 5.19 1.64 21.53
CA ILE A 10 3.88 1.41 20.93
C ILE A 10 3.88 1.54 19.40
N TYR A 11 4.89 2.19 18.80
CA TYR A 11 5.02 2.32 17.35
C TYR A 11 5.46 1.00 16.73
N GLU A 12 6.47 0.35 17.31
CA GLU A 12 6.96 -0.95 16.83
C GLU A 12 5.86 -2.03 16.93
N LEU A 13 5.04 -1.97 17.98
CA LEU A 13 3.87 -2.85 18.09
C LEU A 13 2.82 -2.56 17.01
N VAL A 14 2.48 -1.29 16.78
CA VAL A 14 1.48 -0.91 15.77
C VAL A 14 1.97 -1.27 14.37
N GLU A 15 3.23 -1.00 14.06
CA GLU A 15 3.88 -1.42 12.81
C GLU A 15 3.82 -2.94 12.65
N TRP A 16 4.17 -3.70 13.69
CA TRP A 16 4.11 -5.17 13.65
C TRP A 16 2.70 -5.70 13.42
N ILE A 17 1.68 -5.12 14.06
CA ILE A 17 0.28 -5.47 13.84
C ILE A 17 -0.08 -5.25 12.37
N TYR A 18 0.23 -4.07 11.82
CA TYR A 18 -0.05 -3.76 10.41
C TYR A 18 0.67 -4.71 9.46
N LEU A 19 1.96 -4.97 9.65
CA LEU A 19 2.72 -5.85 8.77
C LEU A 19 2.20 -7.29 8.84
N ASN A 20 1.96 -7.81 10.04
CA ASN A 20 1.47 -9.17 10.22
C ASN A 20 0.08 -9.35 9.61
N GLU A 21 -0.84 -8.40 9.83
CA GLU A 21 -2.20 -8.48 9.29
C GLU A 21 -2.25 -8.19 7.78
N ALA A 22 -1.41 -7.31 7.26
CA ALA A 22 -1.26 -7.10 5.82
C ALA A 22 -0.72 -8.36 5.13
N HIS A 23 0.30 -9.03 5.69
CA HIS A 23 0.81 -10.30 5.16
C HIS A 23 -0.27 -11.40 5.15
N ILE A 24 -1.07 -11.51 6.20
CA ILE A 24 -2.19 -12.46 6.25
C ILE A 24 -3.24 -12.14 5.18
N THR A 25 -3.53 -10.85 4.98
CA THR A 25 -4.56 -10.37 4.05
C THR A 25 -4.14 -10.55 2.59
N LEU A 26 -2.88 -10.22 2.27
CA LEU A 26 -2.37 -10.19 0.90
C LEU A 26 -1.88 -11.57 0.42
N GLY A 27 -1.52 -12.48 1.34
CA GLY A 27 -0.93 -13.77 0.99
C GLY A 27 0.45 -13.64 0.32
N GLU A 28 0.96 -14.74 -0.25
CA GLU A 28 2.30 -14.79 -0.88
C GLU A 28 2.28 -14.66 -2.42
N ASN A 29 1.10 -14.65 -3.07
CA ASN A 29 0.96 -14.74 -4.53
C ASN A 29 0.27 -13.51 -5.14
N ILE A 30 0.88 -12.33 -4.99
CA ILE A 30 0.45 -11.11 -5.68
C ILE A 30 1.13 -11.05 -7.05
N SER A 31 0.37 -10.78 -8.10
CA SER A 31 0.84 -10.65 -9.49
C SER A 31 0.12 -9.51 -10.22
N TYR A 32 0.55 -9.22 -11.44
CA TYR A 32 -0.08 -8.22 -12.30
C TYR A 32 -1.56 -8.51 -12.61
N GLU A 33 -2.00 -9.76 -12.51
CA GLU A 33 -3.39 -10.13 -12.80
C GLU A 33 -4.34 -9.94 -11.60
N ASN A 34 -3.81 -9.88 -10.36
CA ASN A 34 -4.63 -9.88 -9.14
C ASN A 34 -4.31 -8.76 -8.14
N TRP A 35 -3.46 -7.79 -8.53
CA TRP A 35 -3.06 -6.70 -7.63
C TRP A 35 -4.25 -5.84 -7.19
N GLN A 36 -5.29 -5.70 -8.02
CA GLN A 36 -6.52 -4.99 -7.65
C GLN A 36 -7.25 -5.70 -6.52
N ASP A 37 -7.38 -7.02 -6.60
CA ASP A 37 -8.04 -7.83 -5.56
C ASP A 37 -7.25 -7.76 -4.25
N ALA A 38 -5.91 -7.81 -4.34
CA ALA A 38 -5.03 -7.66 -3.19
C ALA A 38 -5.17 -6.27 -2.54
N LEU A 39 -5.22 -5.22 -3.36
CA LEU A 39 -5.40 -3.84 -2.88
C LEU A 39 -6.79 -3.64 -2.27
N GLU A 40 -7.84 -4.22 -2.87
CA GLU A 40 -9.20 -4.17 -2.33
C GLU A 40 -9.29 -4.88 -0.99
N ALA A 41 -8.70 -6.07 -0.86
CA ALA A 41 -8.64 -6.81 0.40
C ALA A 41 -7.95 -5.99 1.51
N LEU A 42 -6.86 -5.30 1.17
CA LEU A 42 -6.18 -4.41 2.12
C LEU A 42 -7.07 -3.24 2.56
N PHE A 43 -7.71 -2.54 1.61
CA PHE A 43 -8.63 -1.46 1.95
C PHE A 43 -9.85 -1.93 2.73
N GLN A 44 -10.34 -3.15 2.45
CA GLN A 44 -11.45 -3.74 3.18
C GLN A 44 -11.05 -4.07 4.62
N TYR A 45 -9.89 -4.70 4.83
CA TYR A 45 -9.33 -4.89 6.17
C TYR A 45 -9.14 -3.53 6.89
N MET A 46 -8.68 -2.52 6.14
CA MET A 46 -8.69 -1.09 6.46
C MET A 46 -9.97 -0.65 7.20
N ASP A 47 -11.08 -0.86 6.51
CA ASP A 47 -12.42 -0.43 6.91
C ASP A 47 -13.00 -1.31 8.02
N ASP A 48 -12.80 -2.61 7.96
CA ASP A 48 -13.23 -3.56 8.99
C ASP A 48 -12.58 -3.23 10.35
N ASN A 49 -11.35 -2.70 10.32
CA ASN A 49 -10.58 -2.26 11.48
C ASN A 49 -10.54 -0.74 11.66
N ARG A 50 -11.53 -0.02 11.10
CA ARG A 50 -11.63 1.44 11.07
C ARG A 50 -11.30 2.14 12.38
N ASN A 51 -11.79 1.64 13.52
CA ASN A 51 -11.51 2.28 14.81
C ASN A 51 -10.02 2.22 15.18
N PHE A 52 -9.38 1.08 14.97
CA PHE A 52 -7.94 0.93 15.20
C PHE A 52 -7.17 1.88 14.27
N VAL A 53 -7.49 1.85 12.98
CA VAL A 53 -6.78 2.63 11.94
C VAL A 53 -6.96 4.13 12.12
N LEU A 54 -8.17 4.60 12.46
CA LEU A 54 -8.39 6.02 12.73
C LEU A 54 -7.72 6.47 14.03
N ASN A 55 -7.70 5.61 15.05
CA ASN A 55 -7.06 5.94 16.32
C ASN A 55 -5.54 5.97 16.17
N THR A 56 -4.94 5.02 15.46
CA THR A 56 -3.50 5.05 15.16
C THR A 56 -3.17 6.28 14.33
N TYR A 57 -3.89 6.54 13.24
CA TYR A 57 -3.67 7.75 12.42
C TYR A 57 -3.74 9.08 13.20
N ARG A 58 -4.59 9.17 14.24
CA ARG A 58 -4.75 10.39 15.06
C ARG A 58 -3.80 10.48 16.26
N SER A 59 -3.41 9.36 16.84
CA SER A 59 -2.64 9.31 18.10
C SER A 59 -1.17 9.01 17.92
N VAL A 60 -0.82 8.33 16.83
CA VAL A 60 0.54 7.99 16.41
C VAL A 60 1.02 9.10 15.49
N SER A 61 2.31 9.48 15.53
CA SER A 61 2.86 10.45 14.58
C SER A 61 2.50 10.01 13.16
N LYS A 62 1.63 10.77 12.49
CA LYS A 62 1.21 10.55 11.09
C LYS A 62 2.39 10.24 10.18
N GLU A 63 3.54 10.87 10.45
CA GLU A 63 4.81 10.66 9.74
C GLU A 63 5.32 9.21 9.84
N ASN A 64 5.16 8.53 10.98
CA ASN A 64 5.56 7.13 11.12
C ASN A 64 4.66 6.19 10.32
N VAL A 65 3.35 6.42 10.33
CA VAL A 65 2.38 5.66 9.53
C VAL A 65 2.63 5.89 8.04
N GLU A 66 2.85 7.14 7.65
CA GLU A 66 3.19 7.51 6.28
C GLU A 66 4.49 6.85 5.81
N ARG A 67 5.57 6.87 6.63
CA ARG A 67 6.83 6.20 6.31
C ARG A 67 6.67 4.69 6.17
N LEU A 68 5.88 4.06 7.04
CA LEU A 68 5.56 2.64 6.96
C LEU A 68 4.85 2.33 5.64
N LEU A 69 3.79 3.09 5.32
CA LEU A 69 3.01 2.90 4.10
C LEU A 69 3.86 3.14 2.85
N GLN A 70 4.72 4.16 2.83
CA GLN A 70 5.65 4.40 1.71
C GLN A 70 6.53 3.17 1.47
N ARG A 71 7.16 2.64 2.52
CA ARG A 71 8.05 1.48 2.41
C ARG A 71 7.33 0.24 1.88
N GLU A 72 6.13 -0.06 2.39
CA GLU A 72 5.42 -1.29 2.00
C GLU A 72 4.75 -1.17 0.64
N VAL A 73 4.22 0.01 0.27
CA VAL A 73 3.67 0.24 -1.08
C VAL A 73 4.77 0.22 -2.14
N GLU A 74 5.93 0.82 -1.86
CA GLU A 74 7.07 0.77 -2.77
C GLU A 74 7.54 -0.67 -2.99
N ARG A 75 7.67 -1.45 -1.91
CA ARG A 75 7.98 -2.89 -1.99
C ARG A 75 6.95 -3.62 -2.84
N PHE A 76 5.66 -3.44 -2.55
CA PHE A 76 4.57 -4.07 -3.30
C PHE A 76 4.64 -3.75 -4.80
N LEU A 77 4.79 -2.48 -5.17
CA LEU A 77 4.90 -2.07 -6.58
C LEU A 77 6.17 -2.60 -7.25
N THR A 78 7.29 -2.63 -6.51
CA THR A 78 8.56 -3.19 -6.98
C THR A 78 8.39 -4.67 -7.27
N ASP A 79 7.83 -5.44 -6.34
CA ASP A 79 7.61 -6.88 -6.51
C ASP A 79 6.61 -7.17 -7.64
N LEU A 80 5.57 -6.34 -7.78
CA LEU A 80 4.58 -6.44 -8.85
C LEU A 80 5.18 -6.21 -10.24
N ILE A 81 6.11 -5.26 -10.36
CA ILE A 81 6.66 -4.80 -11.63
C ILE A 81 7.94 -5.59 -11.96
N PHE A 82 8.95 -5.60 -11.10
CA PHE A 82 10.25 -6.20 -11.41
C PHE A 82 10.23 -7.72 -11.54
N ASN A 83 9.31 -8.43 -10.88
CA ASN A 83 9.18 -9.87 -11.09
C ASN A 83 8.60 -10.20 -12.48
N GLU A 84 7.93 -9.24 -13.13
CA GLU A 84 7.24 -9.43 -14.41
C GLU A 84 8.03 -8.85 -15.61
N ILE A 85 9.02 -7.99 -15.39
CA ILE A 85 9.77 -7.32 -16.48
C ILE A 85 11.28 -7.27 -16.24
N ASN A 86 12.03 -7.73 -17.26
CA ASN A 86 13.48 -7.76 -17.26
C ASN A 86 14.03 -6.52 -18.00
N VAL A 87 14.23 -5.42 -17.27
CA VAL A 87 14.60 -4.10 -17.83
C VAL A 87 16.03 -3.69 -17.45
N SER A 88 16.69 -2.87 -18.28
CA SER A 88 18.05 -2.37 -18.01
C SER A 88 18.29 -0.97 -18.57
N GLY A 89 19.33 -0.29 -18.09
CA GLY A 89 19.70 1.05 -18.56
C GLY A 89 18.60 2.09 -18.32
N ALA A 90 18.33 2.93 -19.32
CA ALA A 90 17.36 4.02 -19.22
C ALA A 90 15.91 3.54 -18.97
N GLU A 91 15.57 2.31 -19.37
CA GLU A 91 14.26 1.73 -19.12
C GLU A 91 14.07 1.40 -17.63
N ALA A 92 15.11 0.87 -16.98
CA ALA A 92 15.09 0.60 -15.55
C ALA A 92 14.93 1.89 -14.72
N GLU A 93 15.57 2.98 -15.11
CA GLU A 93 15.40 4.29 -14.47
C GLU A 93 13.97 4.82 -14.60
N GLN A 94 13.36 4.67 -15.79
CA GLN A 94 11.98 5.06 -16.01
C GLN A 94 10.98 4.19 -15.23
N VAL A 95 11.25 2.90 -15.10
CA VAL A 95 10.46 1.97 -14.26
C VAL A 95 10.55 2.38 -12.80
N GLN A 96 11.76 2.63 -12.30
CA GLN A 96 11.98 3.09 -10.92
C GLN A 96 11.24 4.40 -10.63
N PHE A 97 11.33 5.38 -11.52
CA PHE A 97 10.56 6.62 -11.39
C PHE A 97 9.04 6.38 -11.34
N SER A 98 8.55 5.41 -12.11
CA SER A 98 7.13 5.06 -12.10
C SER A 98 6.71 4.45 -10.76
N ILE A 99 7.53 3.55 -10.21
CA ILE A 99 7.31 2.97 -8.88
C ILE A 99 7.25 4.07 -7.82
N GLU A 100 8.21 4.99 -7.81
CA GLU A 100 8.23 6.11 -6.85
C GLU A 100 6.98 6.98 -6.98
N PHE A 101 6.62 7.37 -8.22
CA PHE A 101 5.43 8.18 -8.48
C PHE A 101 4.15 7.51 -7.98
N TYR A 102 3.95 6.23 -8.32
CA TYR A 102 2.76 5.49 -7.89
C TYR A 102 2.77 5.20 -6.40
N THR A 103 3.94 5.01 -5.78
CA THR A 103 4.07 4.91 -4.32
C THR A 103 3.53 6.18 -3.66
N TYR A 104 3.99 7.35 -4.07
CA TYR A 104 3.49 8.61 -3.52
C TYR A 104 2.00 8.81 -3.76
N ALA A 105 1.51 8.44 -4.95
CA ALA A 105 0.10 8.56 -5.30
C ALA A 105 -0.79 7.64 -4.44
N LEU A 106 -0.46 6.35 -4.34
CA LEU A 106 -1.23 5.36 -3.58
C LEU A 106 -1.23 5.68 -2.09
N VAL A 107 -0.07 6.02 -1.52
CA VAL A 107 0.03 6.43 -0.11
C VAL A 107 -0.79 7.70 0.14
N GLY A 108 -0.68 8.70 -0.74
CA GLY A 108 -1.45 9.93 -0.64
C GLY A 108 -2.95 9.69 -0.69
N VAL A 109 -3.42 8.85 -1.61
CA VAL A 109 -4.84 8.47 -1.72
C VAL A 109 -5.31 7.72 -0.47
N GLY A 110 -4.55 6.73 0.01
CA GLY A 110 -4.89 5.97 1.22
C GLY A 110 -4.96 6.86 2.46
N LEU A 111 -3.98 7.75 2.65
CA LEU A 111 -3.97 8.70 3.77
C LEU A 111 -5.11 9.72 3.68
N ASP A 112 -5.43 10.24 2.49
CA ASP A 112 -6.58 11.13 2.30
C ASP A 112 -7.89 10.42 2.61
N TRP A 113 -8.06 9.18 2.15
CA TRP A 113 -9.22 8.34 2.44
C TRP A 113 -9.39 8.11 3.95
N ILE A 114 -8.32 7.72 4.66
CA ILE A 114 -8.31 7.59 6.13
C ILE A 114 -8.66 8.92 6.79
N SER A 115 -8.07 10.03 6.35
CA SER A 115 -8.29 11.36 6.94
C SER A 115 -9.76 11.84 6.82
N ARG A 116 -10.44 11.43 5.74
CA ARG A 116 -11.86 11.69 5.49
C ARG A 116 -12.79 10.69 6.16
N GLN A 117 -12.26 9.88 7.08
CA GLN A 117 -12.98 8.82 7.78
C GLN A 117 -13.48 7.74 6.82
N MET A 118 -12.62 7.30 5.90
CA MET A 118 -12.82 6.11 5.05
C MET A 118 -14.20 6.10 4.36
N PRO A 119 -14.52 7.10 3.53
CA PRO A 119 -15.82 7.18 2.86
C PRO A 119 -15.93 6.17 1.70
N GLY A 120 -17.14 5.68 1.44
CA GLY A 120 -17.41 4.70 0.39
C GLY A 120 -16.91 3.30 0.74
N THR A 121 -16.93 2.40 -0.24
CA THR A 121 -16.42 1.03 -0.10
C THR A 121 -14.96 0.92 -0.55
N ALA A 122 -14.26 -0.11 -0.07
CA ALA A 122 -12.90 -0.45 -0.53
C ALA A 122 -12.85 -0.61 -2.05
N LYS A 123 -13.82 -1.33 -2.60
CA LYS A 123 -13.99 -1.54 -4.05
C LYS A 123 -14.08 -0.24 -4.84
N GLU A 124 -14.95 0.69 -4.42
CA GLU A 124 -15.11 2.00 -5.09
C GLU A 124 -13.81 2.83 -5.09
N LEU A 125 -12.97 2.68 -4.06
CA LEU A 125 -11.68 3.34 -4.00
C LEU A 125 -10.67 2.70 -4.97
N VAL A 126 -10.61 1.37 -4.99
CA VAL A 126 -9.72 0.62 -5.88
C VAL A 126 -10.08 0.84 -7.34
N GLU A 127 -11.37 0.83 -7.70
CA GLU A 127 -11.84 1.13 -9.07
C GLU A 127 -11.37 2.51 -9.54
N LYS A 128 -11.36 3.52 -8.65
CA LYS A 128 -10.84 4.86 -8.98
C LYS A 128 -9.32 4.86 -9.16
N ILE A 129 -8.58 4.14 -8.32
CA ILE A 129 -7.13 3.99 -8.42
C ILE A 129 -6.78 3.31 -9.75
N GLU A 130 -7.47 2.23 -10.07
CA GLU A 130 -7.30 1.45 -11.30
C GLU A 130 -7.49 2.31 -12.54
N GLN A 131 -8.58 3.09 -12.61
CA GLN A 131 -8.85 4.00 -13.74
C GLN A 131 -7.72 5.01 -13.99
N VAL A 132 -7.05 5.46 -12.93
CA VAL A 132 -5.94 6.41 -13.03
C VAL A 132 -4.63 5.71 -13.41
N MET A 133 -4.34 4.53 -12.85
CA MET A 133 -3.09 3.81 -13.10
C MET A 133 -3.06 3.09 -14.46
N ILE A 134 -4.18 2.51 -14.89
CA ILE A 134 -4.29 1.80 -16.19
C ILE A 134 -4.12 2.76 -17.37
N GLY A 135 -4.50 4.04 -17.23
CA GLY A 135 -4.33 5.05 -18.28
C GLY A 135 -2.87 5.35 -18.65
N THR A 136 -1.92 5.12 -17.73
CA THR A 136 -0.50 5.49 -17.90
C THR A 136 0.44 4.30 -18.07
N ILE A 137 0.11 3.12 -17.54
CA ILE A 137 0.94 1.90 -17.68
C ILE A 137 0.63 1.17 -19.00
N VAL A 138 -0.64 0.96 -19.35
CA VAL A 138 -1.03 0.18 -20.55
C VAL A 138 -0.69 0.89 -21.86
N ALA A 139 -0.75 2.22 -21.88
CA ALA A 139 -0.40 3.03 -23.04
C ALA A 139 1.09 2.89 -23.45
N ARG A 140 1.97 2.47 -22.53
CA ARG A 140 3.41 2.28 -22.79
C ARG A 140 3.80 0.83 -23.10
N ILE A 141 3.02 -0.16 -22.66
CA ILE A 141 3.27 -1.58 -22.97
C ILE A 141 2.71 -1.96 -24.36
N SER A 142 1.78 -1.17 -24.90
CA SER A 142 1.15 -1.41 -26.22
C SER A 142 1.88 -0.76 -27.41
N GLN A 143 3.13 -0.30 -27.24
CA GLN A 143 4.00 0.22 -28.30
C GLN A 143 5.32 -0.53 -28.31
#